data_AF-A0A7Y1TZI1-F1
#
_entry.id   AF-A0A7Y1TZI1-F1
#
_cell.length_a   1.000
_cell.length_b   1.000
_cell.length_c   1.000
_cell.angle_alpha   90.00
_cell.angle_beta   90.00
_cell.angle_gamma   90.00
#
_symmetry.space_group_name_H-M   'P 1'
#
loop_
_entity.id
_entity.type
_entity.pdbx_description
1 polymer ?
#
loop_
_entity_poly.entity_id
_entity_poly.type
_entity_poly.pdbx_seq_one_letter_code
_entity_poly.pdbx_strand_id
1 'polypeptide(L)'
;ADWVQNFVKHLAAVRPDTPPKTWMELTDFIIHSGAEYWAQTQNTLRVMPRIRSNAPASYKAAVHELSDCLAHLYERYFDIPDIPEWHSKLGFATQLVDFAYSDAVRRDGKISDEKLKQAQVLCKTYFGFFLPASLKPRAARRISSIA
;
A
#
# COMPACT_ATOMS: atom_id res chain seq x y z
N ALA A 1 15.05 4.49 13.36
CA ALA A 1 13.84 4.89 12.60
C ALA A 1 13.32 3.66 11.86
N ASP A 2 13.15 2.55 12.59
CA ASP A 2 13.27 1.22 11.97
C ASP A 2 11.90 0.66 11.57
N TRP A 3 10.83 1.29 12.05
CA TRP A 3 9.46 0.84 11.87
C TRP A 3 8.95 1.05 10.43
N VAL A 4 9.32 2.14 9.74
CA VAL A 4 8.98 2.36 8.31
C VAL A 4 9.63 1.28 7.49
N GLN A 5 10.91 1.01 7.73
CA GLN A 5 11.64 -0.03 7.01
C GLN A 5 11.05 -1.41 7.26
N ASN A 6 10.62 -1.72 8.48
CA ASN A 6 9.97 -2.99 8.77
C ASN A 6 8.63 -3.13 8.04
N PHE A 7 7.86 -2.05 7.96
CA PHE A 7 6.59 -2.06 7.23
C PHE A 7 6.80 -2.18 5.71
N VAL A 8 7.73 -1.40 5.16
CA VAL A 8 8.13 -1.49 3.74
C VAL A 8 8.66 -2.89 3.42
N LYS A 9 9.51 -3.47 4.27
CA LYS A 9 10.00 -4.85 4.13
C LYS A 9 8.85 -5.85 4.16
N HIS A 10 7.90 -5.69 5.08
CA HIS A 10 6.71 -6.53 5.13
C HIS A 10 5.90 -6.43 3.83
N LEU A 11 5.50 -5.23 3.42
CA LEU A 11 4.74 -5.01 2.18
C LEU A 11 5.49 -5.51 0.94
N ALA A 12 6.80 -5.29 0.87
CA ALA A 12 7.62 -5.77 -0.24
C ALA A 12 7.70 -7.31 -0.28
N ALA A 13 7.54 -7.99 0.87
CA ALA A 13 7.60 -9.44 1.02
C ALA A 13 6.24 -10.13 0.85
N VAL A 14 5.11 -9.46 1.11
CA VAL A 14 3.79 -10.09 0.93
C VAL A 14 3.52 -10.46 -0.52
N ARG A 15 2.88 -11.61 -0.71
CA ARG A 15 2.46 -12.13 -2.03
C ARG A 15 1.05 -12.68 -1.86
N PRO A 16 0.10 -12.34 -2.75
CA PRO A 16 -1.18 -13.03 -2.77
C PRO A 16 -0.94 -14.46 -3.29
N ASP A 17 -1.72 -15.42 -2.77
CA ASP A 17 -1.62 -16.84 -3.17
C ASP A 17 -1.89 -17.02 -4.68
N THR A 18 -2.75 -16.17 -5.24
CA THR A 18 -3.01 -16.09 -6.67
C THR A 18 -2.61 -14.71 -7.18
N PRO A 19 -1.87 -14.59 -8.30
CA PRO A 19 -1.57 -13.29 -8.90
C PRO A 19 -2.84 -12.48 -9.17
N PRO A 20 -2.85 -11.18 -8.82
CA PRO A 20 -4.02 -10.34 -9.01
C PRO A 20 -4.31 -10.16 -10.51
N LYS A 21 -5.58 -10.28 -10.90
CA LYS A 21 -6.03 -10.11 -12.28
C LYS A 21 -6.22 -8.64 -12.64
N THR A 22 -6.51 -7.82 -11.65
CA THR A 22 -6.73 -6.38 -11.80
C THR A 22 -5.91 -5.58 -10.80
N TRP A 23 -5.61 -4.32 -11.14
CA TRP A 23 -4.95 -3.42 -10.20
C TRP A 23 -5.82 -3.12 -8.98
N MET A 24 -7.15 -3.24 -9.11
CA MET A 24 -8.09 -3.11 -8.00
C MET A 24 -7.93 -4.24 -6.99
N GLU A 25 -7.79 -5.49 -7.45
CA GLU A 25 -7.51 -6.64 -6.58
C GLU A 25 -6.16 -6.49 -5.87
N LEU A 26 -5.13 -6.03 -6.58
CA LEU A 26 -3.83 -5.73 -5.96
C LEU A 26 -3.94 -4.63 -4.90
N THR A 27 -4.72 -3.57 -5.18
CA THR A 27 -4.97 -2.49 -4.23
C THR A 27 -5.64 -3.01 -2.96
N ASP A 28 -6.68 -3.83 -3.12
CA ASP A 28 -7.41 -4.41 -2.00
C ASP A 28 -6.51 -5.29 -1.14
N PHE A 29 -5.66 -6.11 -1.78
CA PHE A 29 -4.66 -6.94 -1.12
C PHE A 29 -3.66 -6.11 -0.31
N ILE A 30 -3.02 -5.11 -0.92
CA ILE A 30 -2.03 -4.26 -0.26
C ILE A 30 -2.62 -3.57 0.97
N ILE A 31 -3.81 -3.00 0.83
CA ILE A 31 -4.50 -2.31 1.91
C ILE A 31 -4.80 -3.31 3.04
N HIS A 32 -5.36 -4.47 2.72
CA HIS A 32 -5.63 -5.53 3.69
C HIS A 32 -4.37 -5.97 4.44
N SER A 33 -3.27 -6.28 3.74
CA SER A 33 -1.98 -6.63 4.36
C SER A 33 -1.47 -5.53 5.29
N GLY A 34 -1.68 -4.25 4.92
CA GLY A 34 -1.38 -3.12 5.79
C GLY A 34 -2.17 -3.11 7.10
N ALA A 35 -3.48 -3.42 7.03
CA ALA A 35 -4.33 -3.49 8.22
C ALA A 35 -3.97 -4.70 9.11
N GLU A 36 -3.67 -5.86 8.51
CA GLU A 36 -3.22 -7.05 9.24
C GLU A 36 -1.89 -6.79 9.96
N TYR A 37 -0.93 -6.18 9.26
CA TYR A 37 0.34 -5.80 9.87
C TYR A 37 0.13 -4.86 11.05
N TRP A 38 -0.73 -3.86 10.91
CA TRP A 38 -1.08 -2.98 12.02
C TRP A 38 -1.69 -3.76 13.20
N ALA A 39 -2.64 -4.66 12.95
CA ALA A 39 -3.28 -5.44 14.01
C ALA A 39 -2.28 -6.32 14.79
N GLN A 40 -1.30 -6.90 14.08
CA GLN A 40 -0.23 -7.71 14.68
C GLN A 40 0.79 -6.87 15.47
N THR A 41 0.97 -5.60 15.10
CA THR A 41 2.02 -4.74 15.64
C THR A 41 1.51 -3.62 16.53
N GLN A 42 0.21 -3.40 16.66
CA GLN A 42 -0.41 -2.27 17.36
C GLN A 42 0.13 -2.04 18.80
N ASN A 43 0.55 -3.12 19.48
CA ASN A 43 1.09 -3.09 20.84
C ASN A 43 2.61 -2.82 20.91
N THR A 44 3.34 -2.91 19.81
CA THR A 44 4.82 -2.87 19.75
C THR A 44 5.36 -1.83 18.77
N LEU A 45 4.78 -1.74 17.57
CA LEU A 45 5.15 -0.82 16.49
C LEU A 45 3.87 -0.21 15.93
N ARG A 46 3.68 1.10 16.13
CA ARG A 46 2.43 1.78 15.74
C ARG A 46 2.49 2.17 14.26
N VAL A 47 2.08 1.24 13.39
CA VAL A 47 2.40 1.24 11.96
C VAL A 47 1.28 1.87 11.10
N MET A 48 0.61 2.91 11.63
CA MET A 48 -0.19 3.96 10.94
C MET A 48 -1.56 4.19 11.59
N PRO A 49 -1.56 4.95 12.69
CA PRO A 49 -2.41 6.14 12.79
C PRO A 49 -1.55 7.41 12.72
N ARG A 50 -1.23 7.83 11.48
CA ARG A 50 -0.36 8.95 11.10
C ARG A 50 1.04 8.85 11.68
N ILE A 51 1.89 8.04 11.04
CA ILE A 51 3.37 8.07 11.06
C ILE A 51 3.96 8.97 12.17
N ARG A 52 4.35 8.36 13.29
CA ARG A 52 4.54 9.02 14.61
C ARG A 52 5.69 10.00 14.77
N SER A 53 5.71 11.08 14.02
CA SER A 53 6.62 12.16 14.35
C SER A 53 5.91 13.48 14.22
N ASN A 54 5.93 14.23 15.32
CA ASN A 54 5.70 15.65 15.28
C ASN A 54 6.82 16.38 14.47
N ALA A 55 7.78 15.66 13.87
CA ALA A 55 8.71 16.16 12.86
C ALA A 55 8.21 15.81 11.44
N PRO A 56 7.82 16.81 10.62
CA PRO A 56 7.38 16.63 9.22
C PRO A 56 8.36 15.87 8.33
N ALA A 57 9.66 15.87 8.68
CA ALA A 57 10.71 15.23 7.91
C ALA A 57 10.57 13.69 7.83
N SER A 58 10.18 13.02 8.93
CA SER A 58 10.04 11.56 8.90
C SER A 58 8.70 11.09 8.31
N TYR A 59 7.69 11.97 8.26
CA TYR A 59 6.43 11.69 7.56
C TYR A 59 6.66 11.66 6.05
N LYS A 60 7.28 12.71 5.50
CA LYS A 60 7.59 12.80 4.08
C LYS A 60 8.51 11.66 3.63
N ALA A 61 9.55 11.35 4.41
CA ALA A 61 10.44 10.22 4.11
C ALA A 61 9.68 8.88 4.12
N ALA A 62 8.80 8.65 5.09
CA ALA A 62 8.01 7.43 5.13
C ALA A 62 7.02 7.30 3.96
N VAL A 63 6.37 8.41 3.58
CA VAL A 63 5.50 8.44 2.39
C VAL A 63 6.30 8.16 1.13
N HIS A 64 7.52 8.70 1.00
CA HIS A 64 8.40 8.43 -0.12
C HIS A 64 8.75 6.94 -0.22
N GLU A 65 9.29 6.35 0.86
CA GLU A 65 9.66 4.93 0.92
C GLU A 65 8.46 4.00 0.62
N LEU A 66 7.27 4.37 1.11
CA LEU A 66 6.05 3.62 0.80
C LEU A 66 5.62 3.79 -0.66
N SER A 67 5.77 4.99 -1.23
CA SER A 67 5.49 5.22 -2.65
C SER A 67 6.38 4.36 -3.54
N ASP A 68 7.68 4.29 -3.23
CA ASP A 68 8.62 3.44 -3.95
C ASP A 68 8.25 1.95 -3.80
N CYS A 69 7.91 1.52 -2.58
CA CYS A 69 7.47 0.15 -2.32
C CYS A 69 6.22 -0.22 -3.13
N LEU A 70 5.23 0.68 -3.15
CA LEU A 70 4.00 0.49 -3.91
C LEU A 70 4.27 0.46 -5.41
N ALA A 71 5.13 1.35 -5.93
CA ALA A 71 5.51 1.34 -7.34
C ALA A 71 6.07 -0.03 -7.75
N HIS A 72 7.02 -0.55 -6.97
CA HIS A 72 7.58 -1.89 -7.21
C HIS A 72 6.54 -3.01 -7.10
N LEU A 73 5.57 -2.90 -6.20
CA LEU A 73 4.48 -3.88 -6.09
C LEU A 73 3.58 -3.87 -7.32
N TYR A 74 3.20 -2.68 -7.80
CA TYR A 74 2.41 -2.52 -9.01
C TYR A 74 3.16 -3.04 -10.24
N GLU A 75 4.42 -2.62 -10.41
CA GLU A 75 5.28 -3.06 -11.51
C GLU A 75 5.59 -4.55 -11.48
N ARG A 76 5.51 -5.21 -10.32
CA ARG A 76 5.71 -6.66 -10.24
C ARG A 76 4.62 -7.43 -11.00
N TYR A 77 3.39 -6.93 -10.98
CA TYR A 77 2.23 -7.64 -11.53
C TYR A 77 1.70 -7.03 -12.83
N PHE A 78 1.98 -5.76 -13.10
CA PHE A 78 1.42 -5.04 -14.24
C PHE A 78 2.46 -4.20 -14.99
N ASP A 79 2.26 -4.06 -16.29
CA ASP A 79 2.92 -3.04 -17.10
C ASP A 79 2.23 -1.69 -16.80
N ILE A 80 2.89 -0.80 -16.04
CA ILE A 80 2.35 0.51 -15.69
C ILE A 80 2.59 1.47 -16.86
N PRO A 81 1.56 2.12 -17.42
CA PRO A 81 1.75 3.14 -18.45
C PRO A 81 2.49 4.34 -17.87
N ASP A 82 2.99 5.22 -18.75
CA ASP A 82 3.58 6.48 -18.30
C ASP A 82 2.48 7.38 -17.72
N ILE A 83 2.41 7.41 -16.39
CA ILE A 83 1.45 8.20 -15.61
C ILE A 83 2.23 9.38 -15.04
N PRO A 84 1.87 10.63 -15.40
CA PRO A 84 2.53 11.81 -14.86
C PRO A 84 2.52 11.78 -13.34
N GLU A 85 3.68 12.00 -12.73
CA GLU A 85 3.85 12.04 -11.26
C GLU A 85 3.33 10.79 -10.54
N TRP A 86 3.54 9.60 -11.12
CA TRP A 86 3.05 8.34 -10.56
C TRP A 86 3.41 8.14 -9.08
N HIS A 87 4.66 8.40 -8.71
CA HIS A 87 5.12 8.30 -7.33
C HIS A 87 4.38 9.26 -6.39
N SER A 88 4.13 10.50 -6.80
CA SER A 88 3.34 11.46 -6.01
C SER A 88 1.91 10.96 -5.80
N LYS A 89 1.31 10.31 -6.81
CA LYS A 89 -0.04 9.73 -6.72
C LYS A 89 -0.08 8.55 -5.75
N LEU A 90 0.91 7.66 -5.79
CA LEU A 90 1.08 6.59 -4.80
C LEU A 90 1.26 7.12 -3.38
N GLY A 91 2.03 8.19 -3.21
CA GLY A 91 2.22 8.85 -1.93
C GLY A 91 0.94 9.46 -1.38
N PHE A 92 0.11 10.05 -2.23
CA PHE A 92 -1.21 10.56 -1.81
C PHE A 92 -2.17 9.43 -1.44
N ALA A 93 -2.20 8.35 -2.23
CA ALA A 93 -3.00 7.16 -1.94
C ALA A 93 -2.63 6.54 -0.57
N THR A 94 -1.33 6.47 -0.27
CA THR A 94 -0.82 6.02 1.04
C THR A 94 -1.38 6.88 2.17
N GLN A 95 -1.39 8.21 1.99
CA GLN A 95 -1.94 9.13 2.97
C GLN A 95 -3.44 8.91 3.17
N LEU A 96 -4.22 8.71 2.10
CA LEU A 96 -5.66 8.41 2.19
C LEU A 96 -5.94 7.16 3.05
N VAL A 97 -5.16 6.09 2.85
CA VAL A 97 -5.28 4.85 3.65
C VAL A 97 -4.92 5.13 5.11
N ASP A 98 -3.80 5.81 5.36
CA ASP A 98 -3.38 6.21 6.71
C ASP A 98 -4.43 7.08 7.42
N PHE A 99 -5.11 7.98 6.70
CA PHE A 99 -6.24 8.74 7.24
C PHE A 99 -7.40 7.85 7.67
N ALA A 100 -7.81 6.91 6.82
CA ALA A 100 -8.92 5.99 7.11
C ALA A 100 -8.58 5.09 8.31
N TYR A 101 -7.36 4.56 8.38
CA TYR A 101 -6.89 3.76 9.51
C TYR A 101 -6.81 4.59 10.79
N SER A 102 -6.31 5.82 10.67
CA SER A 102 -6.21 6.74 11.81
C SER A 102 -7.56 7.06 12.43
N ASP A 103 -8.57 7.33 11.59
CA ASP A 103 -9.94 7.59 12.06
C ASP A 103 -10.51 6.36 12.78
N ALA A 104 -10.38 5.17 12.17
CA ALA A 104 -10.86 3.91 12.75
C ALA A 104 -10.21 3.64 14.11
N VAL A 105 -8.88 3.71 14.20
CA VAL A 105 -8.16 3.42 15.44
C VAL A 105 -8.45 4.44 16.54
N ARG A 106 -8.63 5.72 16.20
CA ARG A 106 -8.97 6.75 17.19
C ARG A 106 -10.37 6.57 17.77
N ARG A 107 -11.33 6.16 16.95
CA ARG A 107 -12.73 5.99 17.36
C ARG A 107 -12.95 4.65 18.06
N ASP A 108 -12.44 3.59 17.46
CA ASP A 108 -12.85 2.21 17.78
C ASP A 108 -11.70 1.37 18.37
N GLY A 109 -10.48 1.92 18.44
CA GLY A 109 -9.29 1.20 18.90
C GLY A 109 -8.77 0.14 17.94
N LYS A 110 -9.42 -0.05 16.78
CA LYS A 110 -9.09 -1.06 15.77
C LYS A 110 -9.48 -0.60 14.37
N ILE A 111 -8.91 -1.26 13.35
CA ILE A 111 -9.39 -1.14 11.96
C ILE A 111 -10.46 -2.20 11.75
N SER A 112 -11.72 -1.80 11.66
CA SER A 112 -12.84 -2.72 11.37
C SER A 112 -12.91 -3.09 9.89
N ASP A 113 -13.61 -4.17 9.55
CA ASP A 113 -13.85 -4.58 8.16
C ASP A 113 -14.54 -3.48 7.34
N GLU A 114 -15.46 -2.75 7.97
CA GLU A 114 -16.13 -1.62 7.34
C GLU A 114 -15.12 -0.51 6.98
N LYS A 115 -14.24 -0.16 7.92
CA LYS A 115 -13.22 0.87 7.72
C LYS A 115 -12.15 0.43 6.71
N LEU A 116 -11.80 -0.84 6.71
CA LEU A 116 -10.95 -1.43 5.69
C LEU A 116 -11.59 -1.30 4.30
N LYS A 117 -12.87 -1.65 4.16
CA LYS A 117 -13.61 -1.52 2.90
C LYS A 117 -13.71 -0.07 2.44
N GLN A 118 -13.91 0.88 3.37
CA GLN A 118 -13.87 2.32 3.06
C GLN A 118 -12.50 2.74 2.51
N ALA A 119 -11.40 2.33 3.15
CA ALA A 119 -10.04 2.62 2.67
C ALA A 119 -9.80 2.06 1.26
N GLN A 120 -10.24 0.82 1.01
CA GLN A 120 -10.17 0.17 -0.30
C GLN A 120 -10.93 0.95 -1.37
N VAL A 121 -12.19 1.33 -1.10
CA VAL A 121 -13.01 2.10 -2.05
C VAL A 121 -12.38 3.46 -2.34
N LEU A 122 -11.89 4.16 -1.31
CA LEU A 122 -11.23 5.47 -1.47
C LEU A 122 -10.00 5.37 -2.37
N CYS A 123 -9.11 4.40 -2.10
CA CYS A 123 -7.90 4.21 -2.88
C CYS A 123 -8.20 3.83 -4.33
N LYS A 124 -9.14 2.91 -4.55
CA LYS A 124 -9.53 2.50 -5.91
C LYS A 124 -10.19 3.64 -6.68
N THR A 125 -11.06 4.40 -6.04
CA THR A 125 -11.70 5.58 -6.66
C THR A 125 -10.64 6.61 -7.05
N TYR A 126 -9.69 6.89 -6.15
CA TYR A 126 -8.59 7.81 -6.41
C TYR A 126 -7.73 7.35 -7.59
N PHE A 127 -7.31 6.09 -7.62
CA PHE A 127 -6.53 5.56 -8.75
C PHE A 127 -7.32 5.49 -10.05
N GLY A 128 -8.64 5.30 -10.00
CA GLY A 128 -9.51 5.30 -11.18
C GLY A 128 -9.48 6.61 -11.99
N PHE A 129 -9.04 7.72 -11.40
CA PHE A 129 -8.82 8.98 -12.14
C PHE A 129 -7.55 8.98 -12.99
N PHE A 130 -6.61 8.06 -12.75
CA PHE A 130 -5.27 8.07 -13.36
C PHE A 130 -4.91 6.75 -14.06
N LEU A 131 -5.43 5.62 -13.58
CA LEU A 131 -5.21 4.30 -14.17
C LEU A 131 -6.30 3.97 -15.18
N PRO A 132 -5.95 3.30 -16.30
CA PRO A 132 -6.95 2.70 -17.17
C PRO A 132 -7.72 1.61 -16.41
N ALA A 133 -8.94 1.31 -16.88
CA ALA A 133 -9.79 0.28 -16.29
C ALA A 133 -9.09 -1.09 -16.19
N SER A 134 -8.21 -1.40 -17.14
CA SER A 134 -7.39 -2.60 -17.14
C SER A 134 -5.92 -2.26 -17.40
N LEU A 135 -5.03 -2.81 -16.59
CA LEU A 135 -3.59 -2.83 -16.87
C LEU A 135 -3.21 -4.15 -17.51
N LYS A 136 -2.19 -4.13 -18.37
CA LYS A 136 -1.64 -5.35 -18.96
C LYS A 136 -0.89 -6.13 -17.87
N PRO A 137 -1.21 -7.42 -17.63
CA PRO A 137 -0.45 -8.23 -16.70
C PRO A 137 1.01 -8.37 -17.15
N ARG A 138 1.94 -8.23 -16.22
CA ARG A 138 3.35 -8.47 -16.49
C ARG A 138 3.58 -9.98 -16.54
N ALA A 139 4.17 -10.47 -17.63
CA ALA A 139 4.49 -11.88 -17.74
C ALA A 139 5.42 -12.30 -16.59
N ALA A 140 5.10 -13.41 -15.92
CA ALA A 140 5.97 -13.97 -14.90
C ALA A 140 7.37 -14.15 -15.53
N ARG A 141 8.38 -13.48 -14.97
CA ARG A 141 9.77 -13.76 -15.35
C ARG A 141 10.01 -15.24 -15.02
N ARG A 142 10.04 -16.10 -16.05
CA ARG A 142 10.61 -17.44 -15.91
C ARG A 142 12.03 -17.22 -15.45
N ILE A 143 12.31 -17.52 -14.20
CA ILE A 143 13.69 -17.70 -13.75
C ILE A 143 14.13 -18.96 -14.48
N SER A 144 14.79 -18.79 -15.63
CA SER A 144 15.54 -19.86 -16.25
C SER A 144 16.60 -20.27 -15.22
N SER A 145 16.42 -21.41 -14.55
CA SER A 145 17.53 -22.00 -13.81
C SER A 145 18.58 -22.34 -14.86
N ILE A 146 19.68 -21.61 -14.85
CA ILE A 146 20.89 -22.05 -15.53
C ILE A 146 21.34 -23.28 -14.74
N ALA A 147 21.24 -24.43 -15.40
CA ALA A 147 21.78 -25.71 -14.94
C ALA A 147 23.31 -25.71 -14.98
#